data_AF-A0A9D6G814-F1
#
_entry.id   AF-A0A9D6G814-F1
#
_cell.length_a   1.000
_cell.length_b   1.000
_cell.length_c   1.000
_cell.angle_alpha   90.00
_cell.angle_beta   90.00
_cell.angle_gamma   90.00
#
_symmetry.space_group_name_H-M   'P 1'
#
loop_
_entity.id
_entity.type
_entity.pdbx_description
1 polymer ?
#
loop_
_entity_poly.entity_id
_entity_poly.type
_entity_poly.pdbx_seq_one_letter_code
_entity_poly.pdbx_strand_id
1 'polypeptide(L)' 'GLYQPSAVILKSIAGALGIAPEKLYEAAGWLGGDKPENEETDVETAIRTDARLTTRQKEALLEVYRGFLRGAER' A
#
# COMPACT_ATOMS: atom_id res chain seq x y z
N GLY A 1 -5.46 13.50 18.00
CA GLY A 1 -4.65 14.70 17.74
C GLY A 1 -3.38 14.28 17.07
N LEU A 2 -3.25 14.51 15.77
CA LEU A 2 -2.03 14.35 15.00
C LEU A 2 -2.08 15.48 13.97
N TYR A 3 -1.14 16.41 14.12
CA TYR A 3 -1.01 17.62 13.33
C TYR A 3 -0.79 17.22 11.86
N GLN A 4 -1.80 17.39 11.02
CA GLN A 4 -1.58 17.56 9.59
C GLN A 4 -0.75 18.84 9.44
N PRO A 5 0.51 18.79 8.95
CA PRO A 5 1.17 20.02 8.54
C PRO A 5 0.33 20.61 7.41
N SER A 6 0.03 21.90 7.52
CA SER A 6 -0.86 22.58 6.58
C SER A 6 -0.34 22.41 5.15
N ALA A 7 -1.24 22.19 4.20
CA ALA A 7 -0.92 22.01 2.76
C ALA A 7 0.05 23.09 2.21
N VAL A 8 0.08 24.26 2.84
CA VAL A 8 1.01 25.36 2.58
C VAL A 8 2.47 24.95 2.79
N ILE A 9 2.79 24.23 3.87
CA ILE A 9 4.15 23.79 4.19
C ILE A 9 4.64 22.78 3.16
N LEU A 10 3.77 21.85 2.76
CA LEU A 10 4.13 20.80 1.80
C LEU A 10 4.39 21.34 0.40
N LYS A 11 3.58 22.31 -0.02
CA LYS A 11 3.80 23.01 -1.30
C LYS A 11 5.13 23.76 -1.31
N SER A 12 5.52 24.35 -0.17
CA SER A 12 6.82 25.03 -0.02
C SER A 12 7.99 24.05 -0.15
N ILE A 13 7.91 22.90 0.52
CA ILE A 13 8.92 21.83 0.44
C ILE A 13 9.02 21.28 -1.01
N ALA A 14 7.88 21.04 -1.66
CA ALA A 14 7.82 20.57 -3.04
C ALA A 14 8.51 21.55 -4.00
N GLY A 15 8.23 22.84 -3.86
CA GLY A 15 8.88 23.90 -4.63
C GLY A 15 10.39 23.95 -4.42
N ALA A 16 10.85 23.84 -3.17
CA ALA A 16 12.28 23.85 -2.84
C ALA A 16 13.04 22.65 -3.40
N LEU A 17 12.38 21.49 -3.53
CA LEU A 17 12.95 20.26 -4.07
C LEU A 17 12.76 20.12 -5.59
N GLY A 18 12.00 21.01 -6.23
CA GLY A 18 11.67 20.92 -7.66
C GLY A 18 10.77 19.75 -8.02
N ILE A 19 9.99 19.24 -7.06
CA ILE A 19 9.12 18.07 -7.21
C ILE A 19 7.66 18.55 -7.26
N ALA A 20 6.82 17.87 -8.03
CA ALA A 20 5.38 18.13 -8.07
C ALA A 20 4.76 17.91 -6.67
N PRO A 21 3.99 18.87 -6.12
CA PRO A 21 3.40 18.75 -4.79
C PRO A 21 2.59 17.47 -4.58
N GLU A 22 1.91 17.01 -5.62
CA GLU A 22 1.10 15.78 -5.66
C GLU A 22 1.94 14.55 -5.26
N LYS A 23 3.20 14.49 -5.70
CA LYS A 23 4.13 13.41 -5.35
C LYS A 23 4.57 13.44 -3.89
N LEU A 24 4.57 14.61 -3.27
CA LEU A 24 4.84 14.75 -1.83
C LEU A 24 3.62 14.34 -0.98
N TYR A 25 2.40 14.61 -1.45
CA TYR A 25 1.18 14.13 -0.80
C TYR A 25 1.00 12.60 -0.91
N GLU A 26 1.41 11.99 -2.03
CA GLU A 26 1.47 10.53 -2.21
C GLU A 26 2.46 9.90 -1.22
N ALA A 27 3.70 10.40 -1.17
CA ALA A 27 4.76 9.86 -0.31
C ALA A 27 4.46 10.01 1.19
N ALA A 28 3.72 11.05 1.58
CA ALA A 28 3.31 11.30 2.96
C ALA A 28 2.05 10.50 3.38
N GLY A 29 1.44 9.74 2.46
CA GLY A 29 0.23 8.97 2.73
C GLY A 29 -1.01 9.85 3.01
N TRP A 30 -1.01 11.12 2.57
CA TRP A 30 -2.12 12.07 2.79
C TRP A 30 -3.08 12.20 1.62
N LEU A 31 -2.70 11.73 0.44
CA LEU A 31 -3.70 11.39 -0.56
C LEU A 31 -4.39 10.13 -0.07
N GLY A 32 -5.48 10.34 0.68
CA GLY A 32 -6.53 9.37 0.87
C GLY A 32 -7.19 9.08 -0.46
N GLY A 33 -6.47 8.41 -1.35
CA GLY A 33 -7.07 7.50 -2.30
C GLY A 33 -7.04 6.16 -1.62
N ASP A 34 -8.18 5.50 -1.56
CA ASP A 34 -8.24 4.04 -1.47
C ASP A 34 -7.06 3.51 -2.28
N LYS A 35 -6.05 2.97 -1.59
CA LYS A 35 -5.21 1.99 -2.25
C LYS A 35 -6.22 0.99 -2.79
N PRO A 36 -6.29 0.77 -4.12
CA PRO A 36 -7.21 -0.21 -4.61
C PRO A 36 -6.90 -1.47 -3.81
N GLU A 37 -7.89 -2.02 -3.11
CA GLU A 37 -7.80 -3.33 -2.43
C GLU A 37 -7.32 -4.44 -3.40
N ASN A 38 -7.19 -4.11 -4.69
CA ASN A 38 -6.79 -4.91 -5.82
C ASN A 38 -5.42 -4.53 -6.43
N GLU A 39 -4.57 -3.74 -5.78
CA GLU A 39 -3.12 -3.96 -5.97
C GLU A 39 -2.86 -5.30 -5.31
N GLU A 40 -2.78 -6.40 -6.08
CA GLU A 40 -2.41 -7.71 -5.55
C GLU A 40 -1.27 -7.51 -4.55
N THR A 41 -1.59 -7.73 -3.27
CA THR A 41 -0.72 -7.34 -2.17
C THR A 41 0.66 -7.93 -2.45
N ASP A 42 1.73 -7.19 -2.19
CA ASP A 42 3.12 -7.64 -2.45
C ASP A 42 3.35 -9.09 -1.97
N VAL A 43 2.67 -9.47 -0.89
CA VAL A 43 2.58 -10.83 -0.34
C VAL A 43 1.90 -11.84 -1.28
N GLU A 44 0.71 -11.58 -1.80
CA GLU A 44 0.05 -12.52 -2.72
C GLU A 44 0.85 -12.70 -4.01
N THR A 45 1.44 -11.61 -4.51
CA THR A 45 2.33 -11.63 -5.69
C THR A 45 3.58 -12.46 -5.42
N ALA A 46 4.21 -12.30 -4.25
CA ALA A 46 5.35 -13.12 -3.82
C ALA A 46 4.98 -14.61 -3.73
N ILE A 47 3.79 -14.94 -3.20
CA ILE A 47 3.32 -16.34 -3.12
C ILE A 47 3.10 -16.91 -4.53
N ARG A 48 2.46 -16.16 -5.44
CA ARG A 48 2.21 -16.60 -6.82
C ARG A 48 3.50 -16.84 -7.61
N THR A 49 4.52 -16.03 -7.37
CA THR A 49 5.79 -16.06 -8.14
C THR A 49 6.86 -16.98 -7.56
N ASP A 50 6.72 -17.47 -6.32
CA ASP A 50 7.70 -18.38 -5.71
C ASP A 50 7.80 -19.71 -6.48
N ALA A 51 9.00 -19.99 -7.01
CA ALA A 51 9.28 -21.20 -7.79
C ALA A 51 9.44 -22.47 -6.93
N ARG A 52 9.60 -22.33 -5.61
CA ARG A 52 9.74 -23.46 -4.67
C ARG A 52 8.40 -24.09 -4.32
N LEU A 53 7.30 -23.42 -4.64
CA LEU A 53 5.94 -23.85 -4.33
C LEU A 53 5.26 -24.48 -5.54
N THR A 54 4.61 -25.62 -5.31
CA THR A 54 3.66 -26.19 -6.27
C THR A 54 2.39 -25.33 -6.35
N THR A 55 1.63 -25.46 -7.44
CA THR A 55 0.34 -24.76 -7.62
C THR A 55 -0.59 -24.96 -6.42
N ARG A 56 -0.72 -26.19 -5.93
CA ARG A 56 -1.57 -26.52 -4.78
C ARG A 56 -1.10 -25.84 -3.49
N GLN A 57 0.21 -25.72 -3.27
CA GLN A 57 0.75 -25.03 -2.10
C GLN A 57 0.52 -23.53 -2.17
N LYS A 58 0.60 -22.93 -3.37
CA LYS A 58 0.29 -21.51 -3.59
C LYS A 58 -1.16 -21.21 -3.25
N GLU A 59 -2.09 -22.03 -3.75
CA GLU A 59 -3.52 -21.89 -3.47
C GLU A 59 -3.82 -21.97 -1.97
N ALA A 60 -3.25 -22.96 -1.27
CA ALA A 60 -3.44 -23.12 0.17
C ALA A 60 -2.92 -21.91 0.97
N LEU A 61 -1.74 -21.38 0.62
CA LEU A 61 -1.18 -20.19 1.29
C LEU A 61 -2.03 -18.94 1.06
N LEU A 62 -2.51 -18.73 -0.16
CA LEU A 62 -3.38 -17.61 -0.49
C LEU A 62 -4.72 -17.70 0.25
N GLU A 63 -5.29 -18.89 0.40
CA GLU A 63 -6.54 -19.10 1.15
C GLU A 63 -6.39 -18.70 2.62
N VAL A 64 -5.31 -19.18 3.27
CA VAL A 64 -5.01 -18.84 4.68
C VAL A 64 -4.73 -17.36 4.84
N TYR A 65 -3.90 -16.78 3.96
CA TYR A 65 -3.56 -15.36 3.99
C TYR A 65 -4.80 -14.47 3.90
N ARG A 66 -5.68 -14.73 2.92
CA ARG A 66 -6.95 -14.03 2.77
C ARG A 66 -7.89 -14.26 3.96
N GLY A 67 -7.83 -15.44 4.57
CA GLY A 67 -8.56 -15.75 5.80
C GLY A 67 -8.19 -14.82 6.95
N PHE A 68 -6.90 -14.54 7.15
CA PHE A 68 -6.43 -13.61 8.17
C PHE A 68 -6.86 -12.16 7.91
N LEU A 69 -6.83 -11.71 6.65
CA LEU A 69 -7.27 -10.35 6.31
C LEU A 69 -8.76 -10.14 6.61
N ARG A 70 -9.62 -11.08 6.20
CA ARG A 70 -11.06 -11.03 6.52
C ARG A 70 -11.35 -11.09 8.02
N GLY A 71 -10.48 -11.74 8.80
CA GLY A 71 -10.61 -11.84 10.25
C GLY A 71 -10.15 -10.59 10.99
N ALA A 72 -9.22 -9.81 10.42
CA ALA A 72 -8.67 -8.59 10.99
C ALA A 72 -9.60 -7.37 10.86
N GLU A 73 -10.62 -7.45 10.01
CA GLU A 73 -11.66 -6.41 9.83
C GLU A 73 -12.80 -6.47 10.87
N ARG A 74 -12.66 -7.30 11.92
CA ARG A 74 -13.62 -7.40 13.03
C ARG A 74 -13.15 -6.74 14.31
#